data_AF-B8HWD9-F1
#
_entry.id   AF-B8HWD9-F1
#
_cell.length_a   1.000
_cell.length_b   1.000
_cell.length_c   1.000
_cell.angle_alpha   90.00
_cell.angle_beta   90.00
_cell.angle_gamma   90.00
#
_symmetry.space_group_name_H-M   'P 1'
#
loop_
_entity.id
_entity.type
_entity.pdbx_description
1 polymer ?
#
loop_
_entity_poly.entity_id
_entity_poly.type
_entity_poly.pdbx_seq_one_letter_code
_entity_poly.pdbx_strand_id
1 'polypeptide(L)'
;MSVQNLSELEIEREISRIVRAMSSRDRRIGKDIVTDLRLRFPLKDVAGLLIVSLERLLWLDSQAFVWAVENMIPRVVMREIRSLMMSTICKNLIDQGLTPGEQFSMDAQGQLLLAPELSSRGLFKHP
;
A
#
# COMPACT_ATOMS: atom_id res chain seq x y z
N MET A 1 -5.30 -18.69 4.00
CA MET A 1 -6.75 -18.44 3.87
C MET A 1 -6.94 -17.07 3.23
N SER A 2 -7.90 -16.87 2.31
CA SER A 2 -8.14 -15.53 1.75
C SER A 2 -8.91 -14.67 2.75
N VAL A 3 -8.64 -13.37 2.82
CA VAL A 3 -9.47 -12.42 3.61
C VAL A 3 -10.92 -12.40 3.12
N GLN A 4 -11.18 -12.74 1.85
CA GLN A 4 -12.53 -12.86 1.30
C GLN A 4 -13.36 -13.99 1.93
N ASN A 5 -12.71 -14.92 2.66
CA ASN A 5 -13.39 -16.00 3.38
C ASN A 5 -13.81 -15.59 4.79
N LEU A 6 -13.44 -14.38 5.25
CA LEU A 6 -13.84 -13.85 6.54
C LEU A 6 -15.19 -13.14 6.42
N SER A 7 -15.97 -13.21 7.50
CA SER A 7 -17.12 -12.33 7.67
C SER A 7 -16.66 -10.87 7.83
N GLU A 8 -17.55 -9.93 7.51
CA GLU A 8 -17.29 -8.50 7.67
C GLU A 8 -16.88 -8.14 9.11
N LEU A 9 -17.51 -8.76 10.11
CA LEU A 9 -17.16 -8.57 11.52
C LEU A 9 -15.74 -9.03 11.84
N GLU A 10 -15.28 -10.13 11.25
CA GLU A 10 -13.91 -10.62 11.45
C GLU A 10 -12.89 -9.69 10.79
N ILE A 11 -13.19 -9.18 9.59
CA ILE A 11 -12.36 -8.18 8.91
C ILE A 11 -12.24 -6.93 9.80
N GLU A 12 -13.36 -6.43 10.35
CA GLU A 12 -13.33 -5.24 11.20
C GLU A 12 -12.60 -5.45 12.52
N ARG A 13 -12.68 -6.65 13.09
CA ARG A 13 -11.88 -7.03 14.27
C ARG A 13 -10.39 -7.01 13.93
N GLU A 14 -9.99 -7.53 12.78
CA GLU A 14 -8.60 -7.50 12.33
C GLU A 14 -8.10 -6.07 12.10
N ILE A 15 -8.86 -5.23 11.39
CA ILE A 15 -8.52 -3.80 11.20
C ILE A 15 -8.37 -3.10 12.55
N SER A 16 -9.34 -3.28 13.46
CA SER A 16 -9.30 -2.66 14.78
C SER A 16 -8.15 -3.18 15.65
N ARG A 17 -7.72 -4.43 15.47
CA ARG A 17 -6.54 -5.02 16.13
C ARG A 17 -5.25 -4.38 15.61
N ILE A 18 -5.14 -4.24 14.29
CA ILE A 18 -3.98 -3.64 13.63
C ILE A 18 -3.82 -2.16 14.00
N VAL A 19 -4.91 -1.38 13.93
CA VAL A 19 -4.89 0.06 14.29
C VAL A 19 -4.40 0.25 15.72
N ARG A 20 -4.93 -0.52 16.68
CA ARG A 20 -4.49 -0.45 18.09
C ARG A 20 -3.01 -0.76 18.27
N ALA A 21 -2.50 -1.76 17.57
CA ALA A 21 -1.07 -2.07 17.62
C ALA A 21 -0.21 -0.95 17.04
N MET A 22 -0.62 -0.36 15.91
CA MET A 22 0.07 0.79 15.34
C MET A 22 0.05 1.99 16.29
N SER A 23 -1.10 2.29 16.92
CA SER A 23 -1.26 3.38 17.88
C SER A 23 -0.36 3.23 19.11
N SER A 24 -0.03 1.99 19.51
CA SER A 24 0.85 1.74 20.66
C SER A 24 2.29 2.20 20.44
N ARG A 25 2.70 2.41 19.17
CA ARG A 25 4.09 2.72 18.79
C ARG A 25 5.11 1.74 19.36
N ASP A 26 4.70 0.50 19.62
CA ASP A 26 5.58 -0.59 20.02
C ASP A 26 5.95 -1.44 18.79
N ARG A 27 7.24 -1.40 18.44
CA ARG A 27 7.77 -2.12 17.27
C ARG A 27 7.67 -3.64 17.40
N ARG A 28 7.71 -4.18 18.62
CA ARG A 28 7.60 -5.62 18.87
C ARG A 28 6.17 -6.07 18.58
N ILE A 29 5.19 -5.38 19.17
CA ILE A 29 3.76 -5.65 18.92
C ILE A 29 3.44 -5.53 17.43
N GLY A 30 3.94 -4.46 16.78
CA GLY A 30 3.74 -4.26 15.35
C GLY A 30 4.31 -5.39 14.49
N LYS A 31 5.53 -5.83 14.78
CA LYS A 31 6.17 -6.95 14.07
C LYS A 31 5.45 -8.27 14.28
N ASP A 32 4.98 -8.53 15.49
CA ASP A 32 4.26 -9.77 15.83
C ASP A 32 2.93 -9.83 15.09
N ILE A 33 2.18 -8.73 15.01
CA ILE A 33 0.95 -8.67 14.23
C ILE A 33 1.20 -8.90 12.74
N VAL A 34 2.19 -8.23 12.15
CA VAL A 34 2.46 -8.43 10.72
C VAL A 34 2.92 -9.87 10.45
N THR A 35 3.65 -10.48 11.37
CA THR A 35 4.06 -11.89 11.27
C THR A 35 2.83 -12.81 11.34
N ASP A 36 1.95 -12.63 12.33
CA ASP A 36 0.69 -13.38 12.48
C ASP A 36 -0.17 -13.28 11.21
N LEU A 37 -0.38 -12.07 10.70
CA LEU A 37 -1.15 -11.85 9.48
C LEU A 37 -0.54 -12.58 8.27
N ARG A 38 0.79 -12.54 8.12
CA ARG A 38 1.49 -13.22 7.02
C ARG A 38 1.47 -14.73 7.11
N LEU A 39 1.27 -15.31 8.30
CA LEU A 39 1.09 -16.76 8.47
C LEU A 39 -0.31 -17.20 8.06
N ARG A 40 -1.31 -16.32 8.23
CA ARG A 40 -2.72 -16.64 7.99
C ARG A 40 -3.19 -16.28 6.58
N PHE A 41 -2.68 -15.19 6.03
CA PHE A 41 -3.18 -14.57 4.80
C PHE A 41 -2.09 -14.40 3.73
N PRO A 42 -2.46 -14.47 2.44
CA PRO A 42 -1.61 -14.08 1.33
C PRO A 42 -1.08 -12.64 1.49
N LEU A 43 0.09 -12.37 0.93
CA LEU A 43 0.74 -11.04 1.03
C LEU A 43 -0.17 -9.90 0.55
N LYS A 44 -0.92 -10.13 -0.55
CA LYS A 44 -1.87 -9.16 -1.11
C LYS A 44 -2.96 -8.77 -0.12
N ASP A 45 -3.50 -9.76 0.59
CA ASP A 45 -4.56 -9.55 1.58
C ASP A 45 -4.01 -8.83 2.82
N VAL A 46 -2.80 -9.18 3.26
CA VAL A 46 -2.11 -8.47 4.34
C VAL A 46 -1.87 -7.00 3.97
N ALA A 47 -1.44 -6.73 2.73
CA ALA A 47 -1.27 -5.37 2.24
C ALA A 47 -2.61 -4.60 2.24
N GLY A 48 -3.70 -5.22 1.79
CA GLY A 48 -5.04 -4.63 1.85
C GLY A 48 -5.49 -4.27 3.26
N LEU A 49 -5.38 -5.21 4.21
CA LEU A 49 -5.71 -4.96 5.62
C LEU A 49 -4.89 -3.80 6.22
N LEU A 50 -3.60 -3.72 5.90
CA LEU A 50 -2.71 -2.66 6.37
C LEU A 50 -3.04 -1.31 5.74
N ILE A 51 -3.44 -1.25 4.45
CA ILE A 51 -3.87 0.00 3.81
C ILE A 51 -5.08 0.58 4.52
N VAL A 52 -6.14 -0.23 4.73
CA VAL A 52 -7.36 0.24 5.42
C VAL A 52 -7.08 0.62 6.87
N SER A 53 -6.19 -0.13 7.54
CA SER A 53 -5.78 0.21 8.91
C SER A 53 -4.99 1.51 8.99
N LEU A 54 -4.07 1.74 8.05
CA LEU A 54 -3.31 2.98 7.95
C LEU A 54 -4.22 4.17 7.63
N GLU A 55 -5.18 4.01 6.73
CA GLU A 55 -6.18 5.03 6.43
C GLU A 55 -6.96 5.40 7.71
N ARG A 56 -7.49 4.42 8.43
CA ARG A 56 -8.20 4.65 9.70
C ARG A 56 -7.29 5.33 10.73
N LEU A 57 -6.03 4.92 10.82
CA LEU A 57 -5.06 5.52 11.73
C LEU A 57 -4.74 6.97 11.36
N LEU A 58 -4.62 7.30 10.07
CA LEU A 58 -4.36 8.65 9.60
C LEU A 58 -5.45 9.63 10.05
N TRP A 59 -6.71 9.19 10.02
CA TRP A 59 -7.84 9.98 10.52
C TRP A 59 -7.85 10.17 12.04
N LEU A 60 -7.27 9.23 12.79
CA LEU A 60 -7.28 9.25 14.27
C LEU A 60 -6.05 9.93 14.88
N ASP A 61 -4.86 9.63 14.35
CA ASP A 61 -3.57 10.11 14.84
C ASP A 61 -2.54 10.08 13.69
N SER A 62 -2.34 11.23 13.06
CA SER A 62 -1.41 11.40 11.94
C SER A 62 0.05 11.13 12.32
N GLN A 63 0.45 11.35 13.57
CA GLN A 63 1.79 11.04 14.05
C GLN A 63 1.99 9.53 14.22
N ALA A 64 0.96 8.81 14.68
CA ALA A 64 1.00 7.35 14.75
C ALA A 64 1.06 6.74 13.35
N PHE A 65 0.35 7.34 12.37
CA PHE A 65 0.45 6.94 10.97
C PHE A 65 1.89 7.01 10.45
N VAL A 66 2.55 8.17 10.59
CA VAL A 66 3.95 8.35 10.15
C VAL A 66 4.85 7.31 10.81
N TRP A 67 4.74 7.18 12.13
CA TRP A 67 5.53 6.20 12.88
C TRP A 67 5.32 4.77 12.38
N ALA A 68 4.06 4.36 12.13
CA ALA A 68 3.72 3.02 11.69
C ALA A 68 4.29 2.70 10.29
N VAL A 69 4.21 3.66 9.36
CA VAL A 69 4.79 3.53 8.02
C VAL A 69 6.30 3.31 8.08
N GLU A 70 6.99 4.04 8.95
CA GLU A 70 8.44 3.98 9.08
C GLU A 70 8.94 2.74 9.84
N ASN A 71 8.20 2.29 10.85
CA ASN A 71 8.72 1.34 11.84
C ASN A 71 8.02 -0.03 11.85
N MET A 72 6.77 -0.13 11.41
CA MET A 72 5.97 -1.35 11.52
C MET A 72 5.85 -2.12 10.21
N ILE A 73 5.80 -1.43 9.06
CA ILE A 73 5.53 -2.09 7.78
C ILE A 73 6.82 -2.67 7.17
N PRO A 74 6.92 -4.01 7.00
CA PRO A 74 8.09 -4.61 6.36
C PRO A 74 8.20 -4.20 4.90
N ARG A 75 9.43 -4.08 4.39
CA ARG A 75 9.72 -3.70 2.98
C ARG A 75 8.95 -4.52 1.95
N VAL A 76 8.83 -5.84 2.17
CA VAL A 76 8.10 -6.74 1.27
C VAL A 76 6.61 -6.40 1.18
N VAL A 77 6.01 -6.02 2.31
CA VAL A 77 4.59 -5.62 2.38
C VAL A 77 4.41 -4.22 1.79
N MET A 78 5.33 -3.30 2.08
CA MET A 78 5.33 -1.97 1.47
C MET A 78 5.42 -2.02 -0.06
N ARG A 79 6.19 -2.96 -0.61
CA ARG A 79 6.25 -3.19 -2.07
C ARG A 79 4.90 -3.64 -2.63
N GLU A 80 4.19 -4.51 -1.92
CA GLU A 80 2.85 -4.96 -2.31
C GLU A 80 1.84 -3.81 -2.24
N ILE A 81 1.88 -3.00 -1.17
CA ILE A 81 1.05 -1.80 -1.03
C ILE A 81 1.27 -0.86 -2.21
N ARG A 82 2.53 -0.60 -2.60
CA ARG A 82 2.85 0.23 -3.77
C ARG A 82 2.30 -0.35 -5.07
N SER A 83 2.44 -1.66 -5.27
CA SER A 83 1.88 -2.37 -6.43
C SER A 83 0.37 -2.19 -6.53
N LEU A 84 -0.34 -2.37 -5.41
CA LEU A 84 -1.80 -2.18 -5.32
C LEU A 84 -2.21 -0.74 -5.62
N MET A 85 -1.57 0.25 -4.99
CA MET A 85 -1.86 1.66 -5.22
C MET A 85 -1.58 2.08 -6.66
N MET A 86 -0.51 1.54 -7.27
CA MET A 86 -0.12 1.94 -8.63
C MET A 86 -1.16 1.52 -9.67
N SER A 87 -1.77 0.34 -9.52
CA SER A 87 -2.90 -0.05 -10.38
C SER A 87 -4.04 0.96 -10.30
N THR A 88 -4.37 1.43 -9.10
CA THR A 88 -5.41 2.45 -8.90
C THR A 88 -5.00 3.80 -9.50
N ILE A 89 -3.76 4.23 -9.29
CA ILE A 89 -3.23 5.49 -9.83
C ILE A 89 -3.26 5.47 -11.36
N CYS A 90 -2.73 4.43 -12.00
CA CYS A 90 -2.75 4.30 -13.46
C CYS A 90 -4.17 4.35 -14.01
N LYS A 91 -5.12 3.65 -13.38
CA LYS A 91 -6.53 3.71 -13.77
C LYS A 91 -7.08 5.13 -13.66
N ASN A 92 -6.83 5.81 -12.54
CA ASN A 92 -7.29 7.19 -12.34
C ASN A 92 -6.72 8.16 -13.38
N LEU A 93 -5.46 7.99 -13.79
CA LEU A 93 -4.83 8.81 -14.84
C LEU A 93 -5.48 8.56 -16.21
N ILE A 94 -5.79 7.30 -16.54
CA ILE A 94 -6.53 6.95 -17.76
C ILE A 94 -7.93 7.57 -17.72
N ASP A 95 -8.63 7.46 -16.59
CA ASP A 95 -9.97 8.04 -16.40
C ASP A 95 -9.94 9.59 -16.48
N GLN A 96 -8.80 10.22 -16.20
CA GLN A 96 -8.54 11.64 -16.41
C GLN A 96 -8.14 12.01 -17.85
N GLY A 97 -8.07 11.03 -18.75
CA GLY A 97 -7.74 11.22 -20.17
C GLY A 97 -6.25 11.22 -20.49
N LEU A 98 -5.38 10.77 -19.57
CA LEU A 98 -3.96 10.62 -19.85
C LEU A 98 -3.68 9.29 -20.55
N THR A 99 -2.79 9.31 -21.56
CA THR A 99 -2.37 8.12 -22.30
C THR A 99 -1.14 7.46 -21.64
N PRO A 100 -1.25 6.18 -21.21
CA PRO A 100 -0.10 5.40 -20.76
C PRO A 100 0.90 5.19 -21.89
N GLY A 101 2.20 5.29 -21.60
CA GLY A 101 3.23 5.22 -22.62
C GLY A 101 3.28 6.46 -23.51
N GLU A 102 2.73 7.60 -23.09
CA GLU A 102 2.98 8.89 -23.72
C GLU A 102 3.14 9.96 -22.64
N GLN A 103 2.12 10.08 -21.79
CA GLN A 103 2.06 11.12 -20.74
C GLN A 103 2.51 10.59 -19.38
N PHE A 104 2.39 9.28 -19.16
CA PHE A 104 2.92 8.61 -17.98
C PHE A 104 3.34 7.16 -18.27
N SER A 105 4.24 6.62 -17.45
CA SER A 105 4.64 5.21 -17.45
C SER A 105 4.98 4.74 -16.04
N MET A 106 5.39 3.49 -15.89
CA MET A 106 5.78 2.89 -14.62
C MET A 106 7.12 2.17 -14.77
N ASP A 107 8.03 2.34 -13.80
CA ASP A 107 9.24 1.53 -13.74
C ASP A 107 9.03 0.18 -13.03
N ALA A 108 10.04 -0.69 -13.07
CA ALA A 108 9.99 -2.01 -12.44
C ALA A 108 9.89 -1.96 -10.90
N GLN A 109 10.06 -0.78 -10.29
CA GLN A 109 9.95 -0.55 -8.86
C GLN A 109 8.55 -0.03 -8.47
N GLY A 110 7.66 0.13 -9.45
CA GLY A 110 6.32 0.67 -9.25
C GLY A 110 6.34 2.16 -8.95
N GLN A 111 7.32 2.90 -9.47
CA GLN A 111 7.30 4.36 -9.47
C GLN A 111 6.61 4.87 -10.74
N LEU A 112 5.73 5.86 -10.57
CA LEU A 112 5.11 6.57 -11.67
C LEU A 112 6.15 7.51 -12.29
N LEU A 113 6.24 7.50 -13.61
CA LEU A 113 7.07 8.39 -14.42
C LEU A 113 6.15 9.29 -15.24
N LEU A 114 6.33 10.61 -15.18
CA LEU A 114 5.56 11.58 -15.97
C LEU A 114 6.39 12.10 -17.16
N ALA A 115 5.75 12.68 -18.17
CA ALA A 115 6.37 13.10 -19.44
C ALA A 115 7.76 13.79 -19.35
N PRO A 116 8.06 14.70 -18.41
CA PRO A 116 9.41 15.28 -18.28
C PRO A 116 10.50 14.25 -17.92
N GLU A 117 10.13 13.21 -17.18
CA GLU A 117 11.00 12.13 -16.70
C GLU A 117 11.12 10.99 -17.72
N LEU A 118 10.13 10.84 -18.62
CA LEU A 118 10.13 9.86 -19.70
C LEU A 118 11.16 10.20 -20.79
N SER A 119 11.30 11.48 -21.14
CA SER A 119 12.27 11.95 -22.12
C SER A 119 13.73 11.83 -21.63
N SER A 120 13.98 12.06 -20.33
CA SER A 120 15.34 12.01 -19.75
C SER A 120 15.87 10.58 -19.55
N ARG A 121 15.00 9.57 -19.49
CA ARG A 121 15.39 8.15 -19.38
C ARG A 121 15.50 7.41 -20.73
N GLY A 122 15.38 8.14 -21.85
CA GLY A 122 15.45 7.54 -23.19
C GLY A 122 14.29 6.60 -23.51
N LEU A 123 13.20 6.68 -22.73
CA LEU A 123 12.00 5.86 -22.91
C LEU A 123 11.07 6.41 -24.01
N PHE A 124 11.40 7.58 -24.59
CA PHE A 124 10.82 8.09 -25.85
C PHE A 124 11.88 8.68 -26.79
N LYS A 125 11.76 8.33 -28.07
CA LYS A 125 12.21 9.13 -29.20
C LYS A 125 11.01 9.95 -29.66
N HIS A 126 11.14 11.27 -29.75
CA HIS A 126 10.19 12.07 -30.53
C HIS A 126 10.24 11.60 -32.01
N PRO A 127 9.13 11.68 -32.76
CA PRO A 127 9.22 11.68 -34.22
C PRO A 127 10.07 12.84 -34.73
#